data_AF-A0A971ITJ3-F1
#
_entry.id   AF-A0A971ITJ3-F1
#
_cell.length_a   1.000
_cell.length_b   1.000
_cell.length_c   1.000
_cell.angle_alpha   90.00
_cell.angle_beta   90.00
_cell.angle_gamma   90.00
#
_symmetry.space_group_name_H-M   'P 1'
#
loop_
_entity.id
_entity.type
_entity.pdbx_description
1 polymer ?
#
loop_
_entity_poly.entity_id
_entity_poly.type
_entity_poly.pdbx_seq_one_letter_code
_entity_poly.pdbx_strand_id
1 'polypeptide(L)'
;MAIQEQLKRYTLTLEGRNDLTAQIQGKDFNIHAKFDENLEDLLESQSSFMWFSGLFNVSAMEISTIVEYDEGLLRELIANLPFFDKQNIIEPEDAYISEFIKGKGYEIVPEIQGTKVNFDKLFEIVKESVKNLQTKISLEEADCYYKPKITSESPDLIKTVEELNKIAGAEIIYEFGENIEILDGTLISQWLSVTDDGSVVLDESGVKDFVDYIGTTYNTFGRTRKFKTSYGVEITVKGGDYGWWLNRPLEVEELIELILAGKKVKREPAYYQKAQQYGEDDIGNTYVEVNLTAQHLFFYKNGKLILETDFVSGNLAKGYGTPTGTYPVQYKQRKATLTGDDYSVPVEYWMPFNRDIGFHDAWWRKEFGRDIYKTNGSHGCINLPTKAAKIMFENIEPGVAVVVYELPGTN
;
A
#
# COMPACT_ATOMS: atom_id res chain seq x y z
N MET A 1 -48.71 -59.44 -12.54
CA MET A 1 -47.41 -60.11 -12.27
C MET A 1 -46.24 -59.49 -13.04
N ALA A 2 -46.32 -59.24 -14.35
CA ALA A 2 -45.19 -58.70 -15.12
C ALA A 2 -44.71 -57.30 -14.70
N ILE A 3 -45.63 -56.37 -14.39
CA ILE A 3 -45.30 -54.99 -13.95
C ILE A 3 -44.56 -54.99 -12.61
N GLN A 4 -44.99 -55.83 -11.65
CA GLN A 4 -44.33 -55.94 -10.34
C GLN A 4 -42.89 -56.47 -10.47
N GLU A 5 -42.66 -57.46 -11.35
CA GLU A 5 -41.31 -57.97 -11.61
C GLU A 5 -40.43 -56.97 -12.38
N GLN A 6 -41.02 -56.10 -13.22
CA GLN A 6 -40.30 -55.00 -13.86
C GLN A 6 -39.89 -53.92 -12.84
N LEU A 7 -40.79 -53.54 -11.92
CA LEU A 7 -40.49 -52.57 -10.87
C LEU A 7 -39.40 -53.06 -9.90
N LYS A 8 -39.37 -54.36 -9.55
CA LYS A 8 -38.27 -54.91 -8.74
C LYS A 8 -36.91 -54.86 -9.44
N ARG A 9 -36.88 -54.88 -10.77
CA ARG A 9 -35.64 -54.79 -11.60
C ARG A 9 -35.26 -53.34 -11.91
N TYR A 10 -36.09 -52.37 -11.58
CA TYR A 10 -35.78 -50.96 -11.70
C TYR A 10 -34.46 -50.66 -11.00
N THR A 11 -33.59 -49.93 -11.69
CA THR A 11 -32.30 -49.50 -11.16
C THR A 11 -32.16 -48.01 -11.43
N LEU A 12 -31.81 -47.27 -10.38
CA LEU A 12 -31.52 -45.86 -10.46
C LEU A 12 -30.03 -45.65 -10.20
N THR A 13 -29.32 -45.14 -11.21
CA THR A 13 -27.90 -44.79 -11.10
C THR A 13 -27.77 -43.34 -10.68
N LEU A 14 -27.02 -43.10 -9.61
CA LEU A 14 -26.68 -41.78 -9.11
C LEU A 14 -25.24 -41.48 -9.51
N GLU A 15 -25.04 -40.40 -10.25
CA GLU A 15 -23.71 -39.94 -10.69
C GLU A 15 -23.30 -38.72 -9.88
N GLY A 16 -22.21 -38.85 -9.14
CA GLY A 16 -21.61 -37.76 -8.38
C GLY A 16 -20.28 -37.29 -8.97
N ARG A 17 -19.71 -36.26 -8.33
CA ARG A 17 -18.37 -35.73 -8.65
C ARG A 17 -17.27 -36.79 -8.50
N ASN A 18 -16.13 -36.55 -9.14
CA ASN A 18 -14.94 -37.43 -9.12
C ASN A 18 -15.22 -38.86 -9.61
N ASP A 19 -16.10 -38.99 -10.62
CA ASP A 19 -16.54 -40.27 -11.19
C ASP A 19 -17.15 -41.25 -10.17
N LEU A 20 -17.56 -40.75 -9.00
CA LEU A 20 -18.18 -41.56 -7.96
C LEU A 20 -19.63 -41.83 -8.35
N THR A 21 -19.96 -43.10 -8.58
CA THR A 21 -21.33 -43.52 -8.92
C THR A 21 -21.89 -44.48 -7.87
N ALA A 22 -23.19 -44.43 -7.66
CA ALA A 22 -23.91 -45.39 -6.85
C ALA A 22 -25.16 -45.90 -7.58
N GLN A 23 -25.67 -47.06 -7.18
CA GLN A 23 -26.91 -47.60 -7.72
C GLN A 23 -27.81 -48.06 -6.60
N ILE A 24 -29.11 -47.76 -6.73
CA ILE A 24 -30.15 -48.34 -5.89
C ILE A 24 -31.09 -49.18 -6.75
N GLN A 25 -31.52 -50.34 -6.24
CA GLN A 25 -32.43 -51.24 -6.96
C GLN A 25 -33.81 -51.23 -6.32
N GLY A 26 -34.86 -51.29 -7.14
CA GLY A 26 -36.26 -51.26 -6.72
C GLY A 26 -36.60 -52.24 -5.61
N LYS A 27 -36.03 -53.45 -5.68
CA LYS A 27 -36.22 -54.50 -4.67
C LYS A 27 -35.75 -54.09 -3.26
N ASP A 28 -34.74 -53.21 -3.16
CA ASP A 28 -34.08 -52.87 -1.90
C ASP A 28 -34.92 -51.88 -1.06
N PHE A 29 -35.89 -51.21 -1.67
CA PHE A 29 -36.82 -50.27 -1.02
C PHE A 29 -38.30 -50.62 -1.25
N ASN A 30 -38.58 -51.89 -1.57
CA ASN A 30 -39.92 -52.46 -1.73
C ASN A 30 -40.84 -51.66 -2.69
N ILE A 31 -40.32 -51.28 -3.86
CA ILE A 31 -41.12 -50.63 -4.89
C ILE A 31 -42.20 -51.58 -5.43
N HIS A 32 -43.42 -51.09 -5.56
CA HIS A 32 -44.54 -51.87 -6.06
C HIS A 32 -45.58 -50.98 -6.75
N ALA A 33 -46.30 -51.56 -7.70
CA ALA A 33 -47.44 -50.91 -8.33
C ALA A 33 -48.65 -51.02 -7.40
N LYS A 34 -49.28 -49.89 -7.10
CA LYS A 34 -50.65 -49.84 -6.61
C LYS A 34 -51.56 -49.50 -7.78
N PHE A 35 -52.50 -50.39 -8.02
CA PHE A 35 -53.50 -50.23 -9.04
C PHE A 35 -54.77 -49.66 -8.40
N ASP A 36 -55.49 -48.82 -9.14
CA ASP A 36 -56.80 -48.33 -8.73
C ASP A 36 -57.76 -49.50 -8.42
N GLU A 37 -58.74 -49.27 -7.54
CA GLU A 37 -59.74 -50.27 -7.12
C GLU A 37 -60.53 -50.84 -8.32
N ASN A 38 -60.59 -50.12 -9.44
CA ASN A 38 -61.16 -50.59 -10.71
C ASN A 38 -60.37 -51.73 -11.39
N LEU A 39 -59.15 -52.05 -10.98
CA LEU A 39 -58.38 -53.14 -11.60
C LEU A 39 -58.94 -54.52 -11.24
N GLU A 40 -59.41 -54.72 -10.01
CA GLU A 40 -60.02 -56.00 -9.59
C GLU A 40 -61.33 -56.24 -10.36
N ASP A 41 -62.18 -55.21 -10.51
CA ASP A 41 -63.40 -55.28 -11.31
C ASP A 41 -63.10 -55.55 -12.82
N LEU A 42 -62.04 -54.94 -13.37
CA LEU A 42 -61.62 -55.16 -14.76
C LEU A 42 -61.00 -56.55 -14.97
N LEU A 43 -60.23 -57.07 -14.01
CA LEU A 43 -59.68 -58.43 -14.03
C LEU A 43 -60.77 -59.48 -13.89
N GLU A 44 -61.78 -59.26 -13.03
CA GLU A 44 -62.94 -60.14 -12.89
C GLU A 44 -63.84 -60.13 -14.15
N SER A 45 -63.93 -58.98 -14.85
CA SER A 45 -64.65 -58.90 -16.13
C SER A 45 -63.96 -59.66 -17.28
N GLN A 46 -62.66 -59.96 -17.14
CA GLN A 46 -61.92 -60.80 -18.09
C GLN A 46 -62.04 -62.28 -17.73
N SER A 47 -63.17 -62.89 -18.09
CA SER A 47 -63.39 -64.33 -17.98
C SER A 47 -62.33 -65.15 -18.75
N SER A 48 -61.72 -66.13 -18.08
CA SER A 48 -60.77 -67.12 -18.63
C SER A 48 -61.29 -67.92 -19.84
N PHE A 49 -62.57 -67.79 -20.21
CA PHE A 49 -63.19 -68.44 -21.37
C PHE A 49 -63.20 -67.61 -22.68
N MET A 50 -62.77 -66.34 -22.66
CA MET A 50 -62.83 -65.45 -23.85
C MET A 50 -61.51 -65.29 -24.62
N TRP A 51 -60.52 -66.15 -24.40
CA TRP A 51 -59.21 -66.06 -25.07
C TRP A 51 -59.29 -66.16 -26.62
N PHE A 52 -60.32 -66.79 -27.18
CA PHE A 52 -60.47 -66.96 -28.64
C PHE A 52 -60.97 -65.69 -29.38
N SER A 53 -61.56 -64.71 -28.68
CA SER A 53 -62.04 -63.45 -29.29
C SER A 53 -60.99 -62.31 -29.27
N GLY A 54 -59.86 -62.51 -28.57
CA GLY A 54 -58.78 -61.52 -28.44
C GLY A 54 -57.91 -61.31 -29.68
N LEU A 55 -58.12 -62.05 -30.77
CA LEU A 55 -57.33 -61.91 -32.01
C LEU A 55 -57.74 -60.70 -32.88
N PHE A 56 -58.85 -60.01 -32.58
CA PHE A 56 -59.36 -58.93 -33.43
C PHE A 56 -59.70 -57.61 -32.71
N ASN A 57 -59.42 -57.49 -31.41
CA ASN A 57 -59.61 -56.22 -30.69
C ASN A 57 -58.50 -56.01 -29.66
N VAL A 58 -57.56 -55.12 -29.98
CA VAL A 58 -56.59 -54.59 -29.02
C VAL A 58 -57.21 -53.32 -28.43
N SER A 59 -57.95 -53.47 -27.34
CA SER A 59 -58.31 -52.33 -26.51
C SER A 59 -57.11 -51.94 -25.65
N ALA A 60 -56.43 -50.85 -25.99
CA ALA A 60 -55.49 -50.21 -25.09
C ALA A 60 -56.30 -49.55 -23.96
N MET A 61 -56.16 -50.05 -22.74
CA MET A 61 -56.74 -49.45 -21.55
C MET A 61 -55.61 -48.81 -20.73
N GLU A 62 -55.69 -47.51 -20.51
CA GLU A 62 -54.81 -46.79 -19.57
C GLU A 62 -55.29 -47.05 -18.15
N ILE A 63 -54.50 -47.82 -17.40
CA ILE A 63 -54.67 -47.99 -15.96
C ILE A 63 -53.74 -46.97 -15.30
N SER A 64 -54.30 -46.07 -14.48
CA SER A 64 -53.52 -45.21 -13.60
C SER A 64 -52.81 -46.08 -12.57
N THR A 65 -51.53 -46.36 -12.80
CA THR A 65 -50.69 -47.13 -11.88
C THR A 65 -49.91 -46.15 -11.03
N ILE A 66 -50.13 -46.16 -9.71
CA ILE A 66 -49.36 -45.34 -8.77
C ILE A 66 -48.19 -46.19 -8.27
N VAL A 67 -46.97 -45.66 -8.41
CA VAL A 67 -45.77 -46.30 -7.85
C VAL A 67 -45.72 -45.98 -6.35
N GLU A 68 -45.77 -47.01 -5.52
CA GLU A 68 -45.57 -46.94 -4.06
C GLU A 68 -44.27 -47.65 -3.67
N TYR A 69 -43.68 -47.25 -2.54
CA TYR A 69 -42.45 -47.82 -2.00
C TYR A 69 -42.31 -47.56 -0.50
N ASP A 70 -41.38 -48.25 0.17
CA ASP A 70 -41.05 -48.00 1.57
C ASP A 70 -40.04 -46.84 1.70
N GLU A 71 -40.52 -45.70 2.17
CA GLU A 71 -39.70 -44.50 2.33
C GLU A 71 -38.59 -44.66 3.39
N GLY A 72 -38.82 -45.49 4.41
CA GLY A 72 -37.82 -45.79 5.45
C GLY A 72 -36.65 -46.60 4.89
N LEU A 73 -36.94 -47.66 4.14
CA LEU A 73 -35.92 -48.45 3.45
C LEU A 73 -35.16 -47.61 2.41
N LEU A 74 -35.86 -46.77 1.66
CA LEU A 74 -35.21 -45.86 0.71
C LEU A 74 -34.26 -44.88 1.41
N ARG A 75 -34.67 -44.32 2.55
CA ARG A 75 -33.86 -43.39 3.34
C ARG A 75 -32.60 -44.06 3.89
N GLU A 76 -32.72 -45.27 4.43
CA GLU A 76 -31.58 -46.06 4.93
C GLU A 76 -30.62 -46.42 3.79
N LEU A 77 -31.15 -46.81 2.63
CA LEU A 77 -30.33 -47.13 1.46
C LEU A 77 -29.54 -45.91 0.98
N ILE A 78 -30.18 -44.73 0.92
CA ILE A 78 -29.52 -43.48 0.54
C ILE A 78 -28.45 -43.08 1.56
N ALA A 79 -28.69 -43.24 2.85
CA ALA A 79 -27.74 -42.88 3.90
C ALA A 79 -26.46 -43.73 3.88
N ASN A 80 -26.53 -44.94 3.32
CA ASN A 80 -25.39 -45.85 3.17
C ASN A 80 -24.73 -45.78 1.78
N LEU A 81 -25.11 -44.81 0.93
CA LEU A 81 -24.45 -44.59 -0.35
C LEU A 81 -23.02 -44.08 -0.14
N PRO A 82 -22.08 -44.39 -1.06
CA PRO A 82 -20.69 -43.97 -0.95
C PRO A 82 -20.49 -42.45 -0.91
N PHE A 83 -21.50 -41.66 -1.30
CA PHE A 83 -21.50 -40.20 -1.17
C PHE A 83 -21.41 -39.70 0.29
N PHE A 84 -21.81 -40.53 1.26
CA PHE A 84 -21.79 -40.20 2.69
C PHE A 84 -20.62 -40.85 3.44
N ASP A 85 -19.77 -41.60 2.74
CA ASP A 85 -18.53 -42.13 3.31
C ASP A 85 -17.53 -40.99 3.53
N LYS A 86 -16.98 -40.89 4.76
CA LYS A 86 -16.04 -39.82 5.15
C LYS A 86 -14.86 -39.63 4.19
N GLN A 87 -14.37 -40.72 3.58
CA GLN A 87 -13.25 -40.68 2.64
C GLN A 87 -13.59 -40.03 1.30
N ASN A 88 -14.88 -39.94 0.96
CA ASN A 88 -15.38 -39.38 -0.29
C ASN A 88 -15.92 -37.95 -0.12
N ILE A 89 -15.94 -37.42 1.12
CA ILE A 89 -16.45 -36.09 1.44
C ILE A 89 -15.30 -35.09 1.47
N ILE A 90 -15.38 -34.12 0.57
CA ILE A 90 -14.57 -32.90 0.53
C ILE A 90 -15.54 -31.75 0.84
N GLU A 91 -15.25 -30.97 1.86
CA GLU A 91 -16.05 -29.77 2.17
C GLU A 91 -15.84 -28.72 1.06
N PRO A 92 -16.88 -27.98 0.66
CA PRO A 92 -16.68 -26.83 -0.21
C PRO A 92 -15.87 -25.75 0.51
N GLU A 93 -14.93 -25.13 -0.20
CA GLU A 93 -14.12 -24.00 0.31
C GLU A 93 -14.28 -22.80 -0.61
N ASP A 94 -14.44 -21.62 -0.02
CA ASP A 94 -14.61 -20.37 -0.76
C ASP A 94 -13.32 -19.96 -1.50
N ALA A 95 -13.47 -19.29 -2.64
CA ALA A 95 -12.34 -18.61 -3.28
C ALA A 95 -11.83 -17.49 -2.36
N TYR A 96 -10.52 -17.23 -2.40
CA TYR A 96 -9.87 -16.23 -1.55
C TYR A 96 -8.70 -15.55 -2.26
N ILE A 97 -8.20 -14.47 -1.67
CA ILE A 97 -7.06 -13.70 -2.19
C ILE A 97 -5.75 -14.28 -1.61
N SER A 98 -4.76 -14.54 -2.46
CA SER A 98 -3.44 -15.01 -2.03
C SER A 98 -2.70 -13.99 -1.17
N GLU A 99 -1.63 -14.42 -0.50
CA GLU A 99 -0.61 -13.49 -0.02
C GLU A 99 0.04 -12.72 -1.19
N PHE A 100 0.68 -11.58 -0.90
CA PHE A 100 1.40 -10.82 -1.92
C PHE A 100 2.61 -11.59 -2.45
N ILE A 101 2.70 -11.73 -3.78
CA ILE A 101 3.82 -12.41 -4.45
C ILE A 101 4.66 -11.37 -5.19
N LYS A 102 5.92 -11.21 -4.79
CA LYS A 102 6.85 -10.27 -5.44
C LYS A 102 6.94 -10.50 -6.95
N GLY A 103 6.70 -9.45 -7.73
CA GLY A 103 6.73 -9.48 -9.20
C GLY A 103 5.43 -9.96 -9.86
N LYS A 104 4.45 -10.40 -9.08
CA LYS A 104 3.12 -10.82 -9.57
C LYS A 104 1.97 -10.04 -8.94
N GLY A 105 2.04 -9.75 -7.64
CA GLY A 105 0.95 -9.15 -6.87
C GLY A 105 0.13 -10.18 -6.11
N TYR A 106 -1.14 -9.84 -5.87
CA TYR A 106 -2.18 -10.70 -5.31
C TYR A 106 -2.90 -11.46 -6.43
N GLU A 107 -3.19 -12.74 -6.22
CA GLU A 107 -3.91 -13.62 -7.14
C GLU A 107 -5.20 -14.16 -6.47
N ILE A 108 -6.22 -14.47 -7.25
CA ILE A 108 -7.40 -15.19 -6.75
C ILE A 108 -7.08 -16.68 -6.74
N VAL A 109 -7.20 -17.30 -5.56
CA VAL A 109 -7.18 -18.75 -5.41
C VAL A 109 -8.62 -19.25 -5.58
N PRO A 110 -8.89 -20.10 -6.61
CA PRO A 110 -10.24 -20.56 -6.89
C PRO A 110 -10.86 -21.39 -5.76
N GLU A 111 -12.19 -21.36 -5.72
CA GLU A 111 -12.99 -22.12 -4.78
C GLU A 111 -12.85 -23.63 -5.01
N ILE A 112 -12.99 -24.40 -3.93
CA ILE A 112 -13.14 -25.85 -4.01
C ILE A 112 -14.63 -26.14 -3.98
N GLN A 113 -15.14 -26.67 -5.08
CA GLN A 113 -16.57 -27.01 -5.19
C GLN A 113 -17.02 -28.06 -4.16
N GLY A 114 -16.11 -28.92 -3.69
CA GLY A 114 -16.38 -29.97 -2.70
C GLY A 114 -17.14 -31.17 -3.27
N THR A 115 -17.46 -32.14 -2.42
CA THR A 115 -18.28 -33.32 -2.75
C THR A 115 -19.34 -33.62 -1.69
N LYS A 116 -19.49 -32.76 -0.68
CA LYS A 116 -20.48 -32.93 0.38
C LYS A 116 -21.90 -32.80 -0.14
N VAL A 117 -22.63 -33.91 -0.11
CA VAL A 117 -24.02 -33.97 -0.54
C VAL A 117 -24.95 -33.50 0.58
N ASN A 118 -25.94 -32.69 0.22
CA ASN A 118 -27.09 -32.37 1.06
C ASN A 118 -28.07 -33.56 1.02
N PHE A 119 -28.13 -34.29 2.14
CA PHE A 119 -28.95 -35.50 2.26
C PHE A 119 -30.42 -35.24 1.93
N ASP A 120 -31.01 -34.19 2.48
CA ASP A 120 -32.45 -33.93 2.32
C ASP A 120 -32.79 -33.56 0.88
N LYS A 121 -31.94 -32.77 0.21
CA LYS A 121 -32.08 -32.49 -1.24
C LYS A 121 -31.97 -33.76 -2.06
N LEU A 122 -30.93 -34.58 -1.82
CA LEU A 122 -30.74 -35.84 -2.55
C LEU A 122 -31.94 -36.75 -2.36
N PHE A 123 -32.45 -36.85 -1.13
CA PHE A 123 -33.58 -37.70 -0.79
C PHE A 123 -34.84 -37.31 -1.57
N GLU A 124 -35.18 -36.03 -1.62
CA GLU A 124 -36.36 -35.56 -2.38
C GLU A 124 -36.19 -35.77 -3.90
N ILE A 125 -35.01 -35.53 -4.46
CA ILE A 125 -34.72 -35.80 -5.88
C ILE A 125 -34.85 -37.29 -6.19
N VAL A 126 -34.32 -38.17 -5.33
CA VAL A 126 -34.46 -39.62 -5.51
C VAL A 126 -35.93 -40.05 -5.43
N LYS A 127 -36.71 -39.50 -4.50
CA LYS A 127 -38.16 -39.77 -4.42
C LYS A 127 -38.90 -39.38 -5.69
N GLU A 128 -38.64 -38.21 -6.23
CA GLU A 128 -39.22 -37.76 -7.50
C GLU A 128 -38.79 -38.67 -8.67
N SER A 129 -37.52 -39.02 -8.73
CA SER A 129 -36.96 -39.87 -9.78
C SER A 129 -37.55 -41.28 -9.77
N VAL A 130 -37.74 -41.86 -8.57
CA VAL A 130 -38.40 -43.16 -8.38
C VAL A 130 -39.85 -43.12 -8.82
N LYS A 131 -40.61 -42.07 -8.49
CA LYS A 131 -42.01 -41.91 -8.95
C LYS A 131 -42.12 -41.83 -10.47
N ASN A 132 -41.14 -41.19 -11.11
CA ASN A 132 -41.07 -41.02 -12.56
C ASN A 132 -40.33 -42.16 -13.28
N LEU A 133 -39.90 -43.20 -12.57
CA LEU A 133 -39.11 -44.33 -13.08
C LEU A 133 -37.88 -43.90 -13.90
N GLN A 134 -37.23 -42.80 -13.51
CA GLN A 134 -35.98 -42.35 -14.13
C GLN A 134 -34.86 -43.34 -13.84
N THR A 135 -34.01 -43.65 -14.80
CA THR A 135 -32.93 -44.65 -14.58
C THR A 135 -31.62 -44.04 -14.12
N LYS A 136 -31.51 -42.71 -14.13
CA LYS A 136 -30.26 -41.99 -13.88
C LYS A 136 -30.53 -40.58 -13.33
N ILE A 137 -29.73 -40.16 -12.34
CA ILE A 137 -29.67 -38.80 -11.79
C ILE A 137 -28.21 -38.34 -11.80
N SER A 138 -27.98 -37.11 -12.25
CA SER A 138 -26.73 -36.39 -11.98
C SER A 138 -26.92 -35.54 -10.73
N LEU A 139 -26.13 -35.80 -9.68
CA LEU A 139 -26.17 -35.02 -8.44
C LEU A 139 -25.74 -33.56 -8.67
N GLU A 140 -24.90 -33.32 -9.69
CA GLU A 140 -24.48 -31.97 -10.09
C GLU A 140 -25.64 -31.19 -10.71
N GLU A 141 -26.30 -31.77 -11.72
CA GLU A 141 -27.42 -31.14 -12.42
C GLU A 141 -28.62 -30.94 -11.48
N ALA A 142 -28.79 -31.82 -10.50
CA ALA A 142 -29.82 -31.75 -9.48
C ALA A 142 -29.47 -30.87 -8.28
N ASP A 143 -28.34 -30.14 -8.31
CA ASP A 143 -27.91 -29.22 -7.24
C ASP A 143 -27.91 -29.85 -5.83
N CYS A 144 -27.48 -31.11 -5.75
CA CYS A 144 -27.50 -31.90 -4.51
C CYS A 144 -26.31 -31.61 -3.58
N TYR A 145 -25.34 -30.80 -4.00
CA TYR A 145 -24.14 -30.49 -3.21
C TYR A 145 -24.28 -29.21 -2.39
N TYR A 146 -23.60 -29.14 -1.25
CA TYR A 146 -23.25 -27.85 -0.66
C TYR A 146 -22.24 -27.15 -1.56
N LYS A 147 -22.41 -25.85 -1.77
CA LYS A 147 -21.58 -25.02 -2.65
C LYS A 147 -20.77 -24.00 -1.87
N PRO A 148 -19.59 -23.61 -2.36
CA PRO A 148 -18.90 -22.43 -1.85
C PRO A 148 -19.80 -21.20 -2.02
N LYS A 149 -19.73 -20.29 -1.07
CA LYS A 149 -20.45 -19.02 -1.06
C LYS A 149 -19.77 -17.99 -1.96
N ILE A 150 -18.44 -18.02 -2.05
CA ILE A 150 -17.65 -17.11 -2.87
C ILE A 150 -16.90 -17.93 -3.91
N THR A 151 -17.07 -17.56 -5.17
CA THR A 151 -16.33 -18.14 -6.30
C THR A 151 -15.27 -17.17 -6.80
N SER A 152 -14.32 -17.69 -7.56
CA SER A 152 -13.28 -16.91 -8.25
C SER A 152 -13.84 -15.89 -9.25
N GLU A 153 -15.08 -16.09 -9.68
CA GLU A 153 -15.82 -15.17 -10.55
C GLU A 153 -16.58 -14.08 -9.77
N SER A 154 -16.50 -14.08 -8.42
CA SER A 154 -17.17 -13.09 -7.58
C SER A 154 -16.72 -11.67 -7.95
N PRO A 155 -17.65 -10.78 -8.37
CA PRO A 155 -17.31 -9.41 -8.75
C PRO A 155 -16.64 -8.62 -7.63
N ASP A 156 -17.04 -8.87 -6.37
CA ASP A 156 -16.45 -8.20 -5.21
C ASP A 156 -15.01 -8.67 -5.00
N LEU A 157 -14.75 -9.98 -5.10
CA LEU A 157 -13.40 -10.55 -4.97
C LEU A 157 -12.46 -10.03 -6.05
N ILE A 158 -12.92 -9.99 -7.31
CA ILE A 158 -12.16 -9.45 -8.44
C ILE A 158 -11.82 -7.97 -8.20
N LYS A 159 -12.81 -7.17 -7.81
CA LYS A 159 -12.62 -5.74 -7.53
C LYS A 159 -11.62 -5.49 -6.38
N THR A 160 -11.69 -6.28 -5.31
CA THR A 160 -10.74 -6.18 -4.19
C THR A 160 -9.32 -6.49 -4.64
N VAL A 161 -9.12 -7.56 -5.42
CA VAL A 161 -7.78 -7.92 -5.96
C VAL A 161 -7.24 -6.86 -6.92
N GLU A 162 -8.11 -6.29 -7.77
CA GLU A 162 -7.72 -5.18 -8.65
C GLU A 162 -7.24 -3.96 -7.86
N GLU A 163 -7.96 -3.56 -6.81
CA GLU A 163 -7.56 -2.42 -5.97
C GLU A 163 -6.29 -2.72 -5.15
N LEU A 164 -6.16 -3.91 -4.56
CA LEU A 164 -4.94 -4.35 -3.89
C LEU A 164 -3.72 -4.26 -4.82
N ASN A 165 -3.86 -4.78 -6.05
CA ASN A 165 -2.78 -4.77 -7.04
C ASN A 165 -2.49 -3.38 -7.60
N LYS A 166 -3.50 -2.50 -7.68
CA LYS A 166 -3.29 -1.10 -8.03
C LYS A 166 -2.43 -0.41 -6.97
N ILE A 167 -2.76 -0.56 -5.69
CA ILE A 167 -2.05 0.11 -4.60
C ILE A 167 -0.65 -0.50 -4.40
N ALA A 168 -0.54 -1.83 -4.29
CA ALA A 168 0.75 -2.52 -4.20
C ALA A 168 1.58 -2.43 -5.48
N GLY A 169 0.98 -2.02 -6.60
CA GLY A 169 1.66 -1.74 -7.84
C GLY A 169 2.39 -0.40 -7.87
N ALA A 170 2.20 0.47 -6.87
CA ALA A 170 2.94 1.71 -6.75
C ALA A 170 4.44 1.45 -6.53
N GLU A 171 5.26 2.35 -7.07
CA GLU A 171 6.72 2.30 -6.94
C GLU A 171 7.27 3.73 -6.88
N ILE A 172 7.82 4.10 -5.73
CA ILE A 172 8.37 5.44 -5.50
C ILE A 172 9.88 5.30 -5.28
N ILE A 173 10.65 5.93 -6.16
CA ILE A 173 12.11 5.91 -6.14
C ILE A 173 12.61 7.28 -5.70
N TYR A 174 13.35 7.31 -4.60
CA TYR A 174 14.05 8.50 -4.11
C TYR A 174 15.55 8.38 -4.36
N GLU A 175 16.16 9.50 -4.76
CA GLU A 175 17.61 9.60 -4.92
C GLU A 175 18.18 10.63 -3.95
N PHE A 176 19.01 10.15 -3.02
CA PHE A 176 19.73 10.95 -2.05
C PHE A 176 21.22 10.97 -2.39
N GLY A 177 21.54 11.58 -3.54
CA GLY A 177 22.88 11.52 -4.13
C GLY A 177 23.12 10.16 -4.78
N GLU A 178 24.08 9.41 -4.26
CA GLU A 178 24.37 8.05 -4.75
C GLU A 178 23.47 6.98 -4.12
N ASN A 179 22.77 7.31 -3.02
CA ASN A 179 21.87 6.38 -2.35
C ASN A 179 20.50 6.40 -3.00
N ILE A 180 19.93 5.22 -3.22
CA ILE A 180 18.60 5.03 -3.80
C ILE A 180 17.73 4.32 -2.78
N GLU A 181 16.60 4.94 -2.43
CA GLU A 181 15.55 4.32 -1.62
C GLU A 181 14.37 3.97 -2.52
N ILE A 182 13.87 2.74 -2.40
CA ILE A 182 12.76 2.24 -3.21
C ILE A 182 11.64 1.83 -2.27
N LEU A 183 10.49 2.51 -2.39
CA LEU A 183 9.23 2.09 -1.81
C LEU A 183 8.44 1.34 -2.88
N ASP A 184 8.40 0.01 -2.79
CA ASP A 184 7.73 -0.88 -3.74
C ASP A 184 6.62 -1.71 -3.10
N GLY A 185 5.95 -2.51 -3.92
CA GLY A 185 4.88 -3.41 -3.51
C GLY A 185 5.25 -4.38 -2.38
N THR A 186 6.52 -4.73 -2.20
CA THR A 186 6.97 -5.62 -1.11
C THR A 186 6.79 -4.95 0.25
N LEU A 187 7.02 -3.64 0.32
CA LEU A 187 6.86 -2.88 1.56
C LEU A 187 5.41 -2.39 1.69
N ILE A 188 4.81 -1.90 0.61
CA ILE A 188 3.42 -1.43 0.59
C ILE A 188 2.45 -2.55 0.96
N SER A 189 2.66 -3.79 0.49
CA SER A 189 1.78 -4.92 0.80
C SER A 189 1.69 -5.24 2.29
N GLN A 190 2.70 -4.87 3.08
CA GLN A 190 2.70 -5.06 4.55
C GLN A 190 1.76 -4.07 5.25
N TRP A 191 1.34 -3.02 4.57
CA TRP A 191 0.44 -1.99 5.07
C TRP A 191 -0.97 -2.10 4.49
N LEU A 192 -1.23 -3.13 3.67
CA LEU A 192 -2.55 -3.35 3.08
C LEU A 192 -3.32 -4.41 3.87
N SER A 193 -4.60 -4.13 4.10
CA SER A 193 -5.56 -5.07 4.65
C SER A 193 -6.89 -4.97 3.91
N VAL A 194 -7.71 -6.02 4.03
CA VAL A 194 -9.06 -6.08 3.47
C VAL A 194 -10.04 -6.20 4.62
N THR A 195 -11.05 -5.33 4.65
CA THR A 195 -12.13 -5.37 5.64
C THR A 195 -13.19 -6.41 5.27
N ASP A 196 -14.08 -6.73 6.21
CA ASP A 196 -15.15 -7.74 6.01
C ASP A 196 -16.09 -7.43 4.82
N ASP A 197 -16.19 -6.16 4.41
CA ASP A 197 -16.97 -5.71 3.25
C ASP A 197 -16.18 -5.72 1.93
N GLY A 198 -14.94 -6.18 1.92
CA GLY A 198 -14.07 -6.25 0.75
C GLY A 198 -13.34 -4.94 0.42
N SER A 199 -13.46 -3.90 1.24
CA SER A 199 -12.73 -2.65 1.04
C SER A 199 -11.23 -2.80 1.37
N VAL A 200 -10.37 -2.20 0.54
CA VAL A 200 -8.92 -2.20 0.77
C VAL A 200 -8.53 -0.99 1.62
N VAL A 201 -7.79 -1.24 2.69
CA VAL A 201 -7.33 -0.21 3.63
C VAL A 201 -5.81 -0.18 3.65
N LEU A 202 -5.25 1.02 3.49
CA LEU A 202 -3.83 1.31 3.67
C LEU A 202 -3.59 1.81 5.10
N ASP A 203 -2.71 1.14 5.84
CA ASP A 203 -2.22 1.61 7.13
C ASP A 203 -1.19 2.72 6.94
N GLU A 204 -1.64 3.97 7.14
CA GLU A 204 -0.82 5.17 7.01
C GLU A 204 0.37 5.20 7.98
N SER A 205 0.34 4.42 9.07
CA SER A 205 1.47 4.37 10.02
C SER A 205 2.73 3.80 9.36
N GLY A 206 2.59 2.82 8.46
CA GLY A 206 3.71 2.29 7.68
C GLY A 206 4.33 3.34 6.76
N VAL A 207 3.50 4.14 6.10
CA VAL A 207 3.95 5.26 5.26
C VAL A 207 4.69 6.30 6.11
N LYS A 208 4.14 6.65 7.28
CA LYS A 208 4.77 7.56 8.22
C LYS A 208 6.13 7.04 8.70
N ASP A 209 6.23 5.77 9.04
CA ASP A 209 7.47 5.15 9.49
C ASP A 209 8.55 5.14 8.39
N PHE A 210 8.16 4.91 7.13
CA PHE A 210 9.06 5.06 5.99
C PHE A 210 9.54 6.50 5.80
N VAL A 211 8.64 7.49 5.89
CA VAL A 211 9.00 8.91 5.82
C VAL A 211 9.90 9.33 7.00
N ASP A 212 9.65 8.80 8.20
CA ASP A 212 10.48 9.01 9.37
C ASP A 212 11.88 8.38 9.20
N TYR A 213 11.96 7.21 8.58
CA TYR A 213 13.23 6.55 8.24
C TYR A 213 14.06 7.42 7.28
N ILE A 214 13.52 7.83 6.13
CA ILE A 214 14.27 8.67 5.18
C ILE A 214 14.61 10.03 5.80
N GLY A 215 13.70 10.61 6.58
CA GLY A 215 13.91 11.86 7.29
C GLY A 215 14.96 11.75 8.39
N THR A 216 15.14 10.59 9.02
CA THR A 216 16.20 10.39 10.03
C THR A 216 17.55 10.14 9.37
N THR A 217 17.55 9.41 8.25
CA THR A 217 18.76 9.01 7.53
C THR A 217 19.39 10.16 6.75
N TYR A 218 18.58 10.98 6.09
CA TYR A 218 19.06 11.96 5.10
C TYR A 218 18.94 13.42 5.52
N ASN A 219 18.29 13.74 6.65
CA ASN A 219 18.27 15.12 7.13
C ASN A 219 19.64 15.56 7.63
N THR A 220 20.02 16.78 7.27
CA THR A 220 21.28 17.39 7.70
C THR A 220 21.07 18.71 8.43
N PHE A 221 19.82 19.13 8.61
CA PHE A 221 19.45 20.33 9.36
C PHE A 221 20.08 20.34 10.76
N GLY A 222 20.83 21.41 11.05
CA GLY A 222 21.45 21.61 12.37
C GLY A 222 22.57 20.62 12.75
N ARG A 223 23.03 19.79 11.80
CA ARG A 223 24.11 18.84 12.09
C ARG A 223 25.45 19.54 12.34
N THR A 224 26.29 18.88 13.12
CA THR A 224 27.70 19.27 13.25
C THR A 224 28.46 18.92 11.97
N ARG A 225 29.30 19.83 11.48
CA ARG A 225 30.06 19.65 10.23
C ARG A 225 31.55 19.78 10.46
N LYS A 226 32.32 18.94 9.76
CA LYS A 226 33.75 19.18 9.56
C LYS A 226 33.91 20.11 8.37
N PHE A 227 34.76 21.11 8.51
CA PHE A 227 34.94 22.13 7.49
C PHE A 227 36.42 22.48 7.33
N LYS A 228 36.92 22.43 6.10
CA LYS A 228 38.29 22.83 5.77
C LYS A 228 38.32 24.33 5.48
N THR A 229 38.93 25.09 6.38
CA THR A 229 39.02 26.55 6.28
C THR A 229 39.99 27.00 5.20
N SER A 230 39.85 28.25 4.76
CA SER A 230 40.81 28.92 3.87
C SER A 230 42.21 29.07 4.49
N TYR A 231 42.32 28.93 5.83
CA TYR A 231 43.59 28.91 6.57
C TYR A 231 44.28 27.54 6.55
N GLY A 232 43.72 26.55 5.86
CA GLY A 232 44.29 25.21 5.71
C GLY A 232 44.03 24.27 6.90
N VAL A 233 43.29 24.72 7.91
CA VAL A 233 42.94 23.94 9.10
C VAL A 233 41.52 23.37 8.96
N GLU A 234 41.33 22.10 9.33
CA GLU A 234 40.01 21.49 9.49
C GLU A 234 39.44 21.81 10.88
N ILE A 235 38.21 22.30 10.91
CA ILE A 235 37.48 22.65 12.14
C ILE A 235 36.18 21.88 12.24
N THR A 236 35.62 21.83 13.45
CA THR A 236 34.28 21.28 13.71
C THR A 236 33.33 22.42 14.03
N VAL A 237 32.35 22.65 13.17
CA VAL A 237 31.34 23.70 13.33
C VAL A 237 30.06 23.07 13.86
N LYS A 238 29.62 23.52 15.03
CA LYS A 238 28.40 23.05 15.71
C LYS A 238 27.30 24.10 15.61
N GLY A 239 26.05 23.65 15.51
CA GLY A 239 24.88 24.52 15.51
C GLY A 239 24.61 25.20 14.17
N GLY A 240 23.68 26.15 14.21
CA GLY A 240 23.02 26.71 13.04
C GLY A 240 21.87 25.84 12.54
N ASP A 241 21.24 26.26 11.45
CA ASP A 241 20.03 25.69 10.87
C ASP A 241 20.20 25.31 9.39
N TYR A 242 21.44 25.23 8.89
CA TYR A 242 21.69 24.77 7.52
C TYR A 242 21.48 23.27 7.35
N GLY A 243 21.00 22.88 6.18
CA GLY A 243 20.93 21.50 5.72
C GLY A 243 19.56 21.11 5.13
N TRP A 244 19.48 19.84 4.71
CA TRP A 244 18.26 19.18 4.31
C TRP A 244 17.32 19.03 5.51
N TRP A 245 16.11 19.58 5.36
CA TRP A 245 15.05 19.46 6.35
C TRP A 245 13.76 18.97 5.70
N LEU A 246 13.56 17.66 5.74
CA LEU A 246 12.41 16.98 5.14
C LEU A 246 11.12 17.43 5.81
N ASN A 247 10.14 17.82 4.99
CA ASN A 247 8.81 18.19 5.43
C ASN A 247 7.97 16.92 5.57
N ARG A 248 8.09 16.26 6.74
CA ARG A 248 7.45 14.96 6.99
C ARG A 248 5.92 14.99 6.81
N PRO A 249 5.17 15.97 7.36
CA PRO A 249 3.72 16.00 7.18
C PRO A 249 3.31 16.05 5.70
N LEU A 250 3.93 16.94 4.92
CA LEU A 250 3.62 17.07 3.49
C LEU A 250 4.06 15.84 2.71
N GLU A 251 5.21 15.27 3.04
CA GLU A 251 5.70 14.08 2.34
C GLU A 251 4.81 12.86 2.61
N VAL A 252 4.30 12.68 3.82
CA VAL A 252 3.34 11.59 4.13
C VAL A 252 2.06 11.77 3.31
N GLU A 253 1.49 12.99 3.28
CA GLU A 253 0.28 13.31 2.52
C GLU A 253 0.46 12.98 1.03
N GLU A 254 1.51 13.51 0.40
CA GLU A 254 1.76 13.28 -1.02
C GLU A 254 2.10 11.81 -1.33
N LEU A 255 2.76 11.10 -0.42
CA LEU A 255 3.13 9.70 -0.61
C LEU A 255 1.90 8.78 -0.53
N ILE A 256 0.98 9.04 0.39
CA ILE A 256 -0.31 8.32 0.46
C ILE A 256 -1.08 8.49 -0.85
N GLU A 257 -1.17 9.72 -1.39
CA GLU A 257 -1.85 9.97 -2.66
C GLU A 257 -1.22 9.17 -3.82
N LEU A 258 0.11 9.13 -3.89
CA LEU A 258 0.83 8.39 -4.93
C LEU A 258 0.62 6.87 -4.81
N ILE A 259 0.67 6.34 -3.58
CA ILE A 259 0.46 4.91 -3.29
C ILE A 259 -0.97 4.50 -3.67
N LEU A 260 -1.98 5.22 -3.18
CA LEU A 260 -3.40 4.91 -3.48
C LEU A 260 -3.73 5.03 -4.97
N ALA A 261 -3.01 5.91 -5.69
CA ALA A 261 -3.15 6.05 -7.13
C ALA A 261 -2.34 5.03 -7.95
N GLY A 262 -1.58 4.12 -7.32
CA GLY A 262 -0.78 3.10 -7.99
C GLY A 262 0.35 3.68 -8.85
N LYS A 263 0.90 4.84 -8.46
CA LYS A 263 1.85 5.59 -9.29
C LYS A 263 3.25 4.98 -9.23
N LYS A 264 3.93 5.04 -10.38
CA LYS A 264 5.35 4.71 -10.51
C LYS A 264 6.12 5.97 -10.83
N VAL A 265 6.85 6.50 -9.85
CA VAL A 265 7.52 7.80 -9.99
C VAL A 265 8.89 7.80 -9.35
N LYS A 266 9.79 8.57 -9.95
CA LYS A 266 11.06 8.96 -9.36
C LYS A 266 10.96 10.41 -8.93
N ARG A 267 11.19 10.71 -7.65
CA ARG A 267 11.01 12.05 -7.08
C ARG A 267 12.00 12.37 -5.96
N GLU A 268 12.11 13.65 -5.64
CA GLU A 268 12.68 14.10 -4.38
C GLU A 268 11.57 14.15 -3.31
N PRO A 269 11.90 14.06 -2.01
CA PRO A 269 10.94 14.37 -0.96
C PRO A 269 10.58 15.86 -0.91
N ALA A 270 9.49 16.17 -0.25
CA ALA A 270 9.13 17.51 0.18
C ALA A 270 10.10 18.00 1.26
N TYR A 271 10.56 19.24 1.14
CA TYR A 271 11.52 19.85 2.06
C TYR A 271 11.02 21.22 2.53
N TYR A 272 11.24 21.53 3.81
CA TYR A 272 11.21 22.91 4.31
C TYR A 272 12.44 23.68 3.83
N GLN A 273 13.57 22.98 3.74
CA GLN A 273 14.85 23.54 3.35
C GLN A 273 15.72 22.49 2.67
N LYS A 274 16.48 22.93 1.67
CA LYS A 274 17.43 22.11 0.92
C LYS A 274 18.86 22.55 1.21
N ALA A 275 19.81 21.61 1.17
CA ALA A 275 21.23 21.93 1.09
C ALA A 275 21.68 22.01 -0.38
N GLN A 276 22.96 22.27 -0.65
CA GLN A 276 23.44 22.34 -2.04
C GLN A 276 23.51 21.00 -2.74
N GLN A 277 23.82 19.94 -1.99
CA GLN A 277 23.96 18.59 -2.51
C GLN A 277 23.73 17.56 -1.41
N TYR A 278 23.45 16.32 -1.80
CA TYR A 278 23.40 15.18 -0.89
C TYR A 278 24.80 14.65 -0.57
N GLY A 279 24.94 13.97 0.57
CA GLY A 279 26.17 13.31 0.99
C GLY A 279 26.78 13.85 2.29
N GLU A 280 27.99 13.39 2.60
CA GLU A 280 28.72 13.85 3.79
C GLU A 280 29.05 15.34 3.72
N ASP A 281 29.41 15.84 2.54
CA ASP A 281 29.55 17.28 2.27
C ASP A 281 28.27 17.81 1.61
N ASP A 282 27.41 18.46 2.40
CA ASP A 282 26.19 19.09 1.92
C ASP A 282 26.33 20.60 1.67
N ILE A 283 27.51 21.17 1.98
CA ILE A 283 27.85 22.59 1.75
C ILE A 283 28.26 22.79 0.30
N GLY A 284 29.03 21.86 -0.26
CA GLY A 284 29.52 21.92 -1.63
C GLY A 284 30.60 22.99 -1.82
N ASN A 285 30.71 23.52 -3.04
CA ASN A 285 31.81 24.42 -3.44
C ASN A 285 31.40 25.90 -3.57
N THR A 286 30.19 26.25 -3.15
CA THR A 286 29.70 27.63 -3.11
C THR A 286 29.28 27.96 -1.69
N TYR A 287 30.09 28.70 -0.94
CA TYR A 287 29.83 28.98 0.47
C TYR A 287 30.52 30.27 0.90
N VAL A 288 30.02 30.85 1.99
CA VAL A 288 30.64 31.96 2.70
C VAL A 288 31.30 31.44 3.96
N GLU A 289 32.57 31.79 4.13
CA GLU A 289 33.39 31.48 5.29
C GLU A 289 33.53 32.74 6.14
N VAL A 290 33.11 32.69 7.41
CA VAL A 290 33.15 33.82 8.34
C VAL A 290 34.01 33.44 9.54
N ASN A 291 35.28 33.89 9.54
CA ASN A 291 36.17 33.73 10.68
C ASN A 291 36.01 34.92 11.64
N LEU A 292 35.29 34.71 12.74
CA LEU A 292 35.06 35.72 13.77
C LEU A 292 36.32 36.10 14.54
N THR A 293 37.31 35.22 14.62
CA THR A 293 38.58 35.49 15.30
C THR A 293 39.45 36.46 14.47
N ALA A 294 39.58 36.20 13.17
CA ALA A 294 40.30 37.08 12.24
C ALA A 294 39.51 38.34 11.84
N GLN A 295 38.19 38.36 12.09
CA GLN A 295 37.26 39.34 11.51
C GLN A 295 37.38 39.42 9.98
N HIS A 296 37.53 38.25 9.35
CA HIS A 296 37.85 38.13 7.93
C HIS A 296 36.95 37.08 7.25
N LEU A 297 36.47 37.43 6.06
CA LEU A 297 35.47 36.67 5.31
C LEU A 297 35.99 36.27 3.94
N PHE A 298 35.71 35.03 3.56
CA PHE A 298 35.89 34.53 2.19
C PHE A 298 34.53 34.13 1.61
N PHE A 299 34.29 34.41 0.34
CA PHE A 299 33.15 33.89 -0.39
C PHE A 299 33.64 33.14 -1.62
N TYR A 300 33.36 31.84 -1.64
CA TYR A 300 33.63 30.95 -2.76
C TYR A 300 32.36 30.72 -3.57
N LYS A 301 32.50 30.73 -4.89
CA LYS A 301 31.45 30.34 -5.83
C LYS A 301 32.03 29.39 -6.85
N ASN A 302 31.45 28.20 -6.95
CA ASN A 302 31.93 27.12 -7.82
C ASN A 302 33.43 26.82 -7.61
N GLY A 303 33.87 26.79 -6.35
CA GLY A 303 35.26 26.54 -5.95
C GLY A 303 36.24 27.70 -6.21
N LYS A 304 35.77 28.85 -6.70
CA LYS A 304 36.60 30.04 -6.95
C LYS A 304 36.35 31.10 -5.90
N LEU A 305 37.41 31.71 -5.38
CA LEU A 305 37.32 32.85 -4.47
C LEU A 305 36.79 34.08 -5.23
N ILE A 306 35.62 34.58 -4.83
CA ILE A 306 34.95 35.75 -5.45
C ILE A 306 35.13 37.01 -4.62
N LEU A 307 35.15 36.88 -3.29
CA LEU A 307 35.33 37.99 -2.37
C LEU A 307 36.16 37.53 -1.18
N GLU A 308 37.11 38.37 -0.81
CA GLU A 308 37.92 38.29 0.40
C GLU A 308 37.93 39.69 1.01
N THR A 309 37.53 39.83 2.28
CA THR A 309 37.40 41.13 2.94
C THR A 309 37.41 41.02 4.45
N ASP A 310 37.95 42.03 5.10
CA ASP A 310 37.69 42.28 6.52
C ASP A 310 36.25 42.71 6.75
N PHE A 311 35.73 42.45 7.95
CA PHE A 311 34.39 42.85 8.40
C PHE A 311 34.39 43.32 9.86
N VAL A 312 33.23 43.75 10.37
CA VAL A 312 33.02 43.91 11.83
C VAL A 312 31.76 43.17 12.27
N SER A 313 31.91 42.14 13.10
CA SER A 313 30.81 41.34 13.65
C SER A 313 30.16 41.98 14.87
N GLY A 314 29.29 41.20 15.49
CA GLY A 314 28.61 41.50 16.75
C GLY A 314 29.51 41.96 17.90
N ASN A 315 29.00 42.88 18.71
CA ASN A 315 29.72 43.49 19.82
C ASN A 315 29.82 42.57 21.04
N LEU A 316 31.03 42.09 21.37
CA LEU A 316 31.21 41.18 22.51
C LEU A 316 30.94 41.86 23.87
N ALA A 317 31.43 43.08 24.08
CA ALA A 317 31.23 43.78 25.35
C ALA A 317 29.75 44.09 25.65
N LYS A 318 28.91 44.15 24.62
CA LYS A 318 27.46 44.35 24.76
C LYS A 318 26.65 43.04 24.72
N GLY A 319 27.30 41.89 24.62
CA GLY A 319 26.62 40.60 24.54
C GLY A 319 25.96 40.31 23.18
N TYR A 320 26.31 41.06 22.13
CA TYR A 320 25.76 40.91 20.79
C TYR A 320 26.65 40.06 19.88
N GLY A 321 27.43 39.13 20.43
CA GLY A 321 28.34 38.28 19.65
C GLY A 321 27.60 37.52 18.54
N THR A 322 28.16 37.52 17.34
CA THR A 322 27.59 36.77 16.21
C THR A 322 27.68 35.27 16.52
N PRO A 323 26.56 34.53 16.52
CA PRO A 323 26.60 33.10 16.82
C PRO A 323 27.36 32.29 15.77
N THR A 324 28.21 31.36 16.23
CA THR A 324 28.84 30.35 15.36
C THR A 324 27.83 29.32 14.91
N GLY A 325 28.02 28.75 13.72
CA GLY A 325 27.14 27.73 13.17
C GLY A 325 27.21 27.69 11.65
N THR A 326 26.49 26.76 11.05
CA THR A 326 26.25 26.75 9.60
C THR A 326 24.83 27.19 9.31
N TYR A 327 24.66 28.21 8.50
CA TYR A 327 23.37 28.84 8.21
C TYR A 327 23.13 28.98 6.70
N PRO A 328 21.89 28.91 6.19
CA PRO A 328 21.58 29.27 4.82
C PRO A 328 21.37 30.77 4.69
N VAL A 329 21.82 31.38 3.60
CA VAL A 329 21.30 32.68 3.19
C VAL A 329 19.80 32.55 2.96
N GLN A 330 18.98 33.32 3.67
CA GLN A 330 17.52 33.18 3.61
C GLN A 330 16.96 33.88 2.37
N TYR A 331 17.37 35.13 2.15
CA TYR A 331 16.98 35.92 0.99
C TYR A 331 18.01 37.03 0.75
N LYS A 332 17.77 37.85 -0.28
CA LYS A 332 18.52 39.08 -0.53
C LYS A 332 17.54 40.24 -0.77
N GLN A 333 17.84 41.42 -0.23
CA GLN A 333 17.01 42.61 -0.39
C GLN A 333 17.88 43.85 -0.63
N ARG A 334 17.51 44.68 -1.61
CA ARG A 334 18.12 46.01 -1.79
C ARG A 334 17.38 47.07 -1.01
N LYS A 335 18.09 48.09 -0.55
CA LYS A 335 17.53 49.27 0.14
C LYS A 335 16.61 48.86 1.29
N ALA A 336 17.14 48.06 2.19
CA ALA A 336 16.44 47.62 3.39
C ALA A 336 16.68 48.63 4.53
N THR A 337 15.74 48.70 5.47
CA THR A 337 15.94 49.40 6.74
C THR A 337 15.96 48.37 7.85
N LEU A 338 17.13 48.16 8.45
CA LEU A 338 17.31 47.22 9.56
C LEU A 338 16.88 47.92 10.84
N THR A 339 15.97 47.30 11.59
CA THR A 339 15.40 47.89 12.81
C THR A 339 15.51 46.90 13.96
N GLY A 340 16.06 47.36 15.08
CA GLY A 340 16.06 46.65 16.35
C GLY A 340 15.53 47.55 17.47
N ASP A 341 15.64 47.10 18.71
CA ASP A 341 15.03 47.78 19.87
C ASP A 341 15.49 49.24 20.04
N ASP A 342 16.74 49.56 19.69
CA ASP A 342 17.35 50.88 19.87
C ASP A 342 17.97 51.47 18.59
N TYR A 343 17.78 50.83 17.43
CA TYR A 343 18.37 51.30 16.17
C TYR A 343 17.44 51.15 14.97
N SER A 344 17.62 52.05 13.99
CA SER A 344 17.04 51.95 12.65
C SER A 344 18.05 52.48 11.64
N VAL A 345 18.53 51.60 10.76
CA VAL A 345 19.64 51.92 9.85
C VAL A 345 19.30 51.50 8.42
N PRO A 346 19.32 52.44 7.44
CA PRO A 346 19.19 52.10 6.04
C PRO A 346 20.48 51.48 5.50
N VAL A 347 20.34 50.38 4.76
CA VAL A 347 21.41 49.64 4.09
C VAL A 347 21.05 49.40 2.64
N GLU A 348 22.03 49.44 1.74
CA GLU A 348 21.81 49.24 0.31
C GLU A 348 21.69 47.75 -0.06
N TYR A 349 22.36 46.87 0.69
CA TYR A 349 22.40 45.43 0.45
C TYR A 349 22.17 44.67 1.75
N TRP A 350 21.11 43.86 1.81
CA TRP A 350 20.77 43.02 2.96
C TRP A 350 20.70 41.55 2.55
N MET A 351 21.43 40.69 3.26
CA MET A 351 21.50 39.24 3.03
C MET A 351 21.47 38.52 4.39
N PRO A 352 20.28 38.28 4.99
CA PRO A 352 20.15 37.55 6.24
C PRO A 352 20.53 36.09 6.08
N PHE A 353 21.18 35.56 7.10
CA PHE A 353 21.46 34.12 7.19
C PHE A 353 21.00 33.50 8.52
N ASN A 354 20.82 34.28 9.59
CA ASN A 354 20.35 33.76 10.87
C ASN A 354 19.35 34.74 11.52
N ARG A 355 18.06 34.55 11.26
CA ARG A 355 16.98 35.48 11.68
C ARG A 355 17.33 36.93 11.28
N ASP A 356 17.48 37.82 12.25
CA ASP A 356 17.84 39.24 12.06
C ASP A 356 19.35 39.50 11.95
N ILE A 357 20.16 38.44 11.83
CA ILE A 357 21.60 38.51 11.58
C ILE A 357 21.89 38.20 10.12
N GLY A 358 22.63 39.10 9.48
CA GLY A 358 22.99 38.98 8.07
C GLY A 358 24.22 39.79 7.69
N PHE A 359 24.53 39.74 6.40
CA PHE A 359 25.52 40.60 5.77
C PHE A 359 24.85 41.88 5.28
N HIS A 360 25.49 43.02 5.54
CA HIS A 360 25.10 44.29 4.93
C HIS A 360 26.25 45.27 4.81
N ASP A 361 26.08 46.29 3.96
CA ASP A 361 27.01 47.41 3.93
C ASP A 361 26.92 48.24 5.20
N ALA A 362 28.09 48.70 5.67
CA ALA A 362 28.21 49.60 6.80
C ALA A 362 28.88 50.90 6.38
N TRP A 363 28.16 51.71 5.59
CA TRP A 363 28.66 52.97 5.02
C TRP A 363 29.15 53.98 6.08
N TRP A 364 28.70 53.84 7.33
CA TRP A 364 29.13 54.67 8.46
C TRP A 364 30.52 54.30 9.00
N ARG A 365 31.06 53.12 8.66
CA ARG A 365 32.38 52.67 9.13
C ARG A 365 33.49 53.05 8.16
N LYS A 366 34.61 53.50 8.74
CA LYS A 366 35.85 53.79 8.01
C LYS A 366 36.88 52.65 8.10
N GLU A 367 36.79 51.83 9.14
CA GLU A 367 37.72 50.73 9.44
C GLU A 367 36.95 49.43 9.69
N PHE A 368 37.56 48.32 9.30
CA PHE A 368 37.04 46.96 9.41
C PHE A 368 38.16 46.03 9.92
N GLY A 369 37.79 44.87 10.47
CA GLY A 369 38.72 43.89 11.01
C GLY A 369 39.18 44.16 12.45
N ARG A 370 40.26 43.48 12.83
CA ARG A 370 40.96 43.62 14.13
C ARG A 370 40.01 43.41 15.33
N ASP A 371 40.30 44.07 16.43
CA ASP A 371 39.58 44.01 17.70
C ASP A 371 38.34 44.92 17.77
N ILE A 372 37.91 45.55 16.67
CA ILE A 372 36.80 46.52 16.67
C ILE A 372 35.52 45.90 17.24
N TYR A 373 35.24 44.64 16.90
CA TYR A 373 34.07 43.91 17.37
C TYR A 373 34.03 43.72 18.89
N LYS A 374 35.15 43.82 19.60
CA LYS A 374 35.18 43.63 21.07
C LYS A 374 34.41 44.72 21.81
N THR A 375 34.47 45.97 21.33
CA THR A 375 33.87 47.14 22.03
C THR A 375 32.97 48.00 21.15
N ASN A 376 33.16 47.97 19.83
CA ASN A 376 32.41 48.75 18.86
C ASN A 376 31.93 47.87 17.69
N GLY A 377 31.42 46.67 18.00
CA GLY A 377 30.78 45.76 17.05
C GLY A 377 29.33 46.12 16.71
N SER A 378 28.70 45.30 15.86
CA SER A 378 27.27 45.39 15.51
C SER A 378 26.34 44.77 16.57
N HIS A 379 25.04 44.72 16.29
CA HIS A 379 24.04 43.94 17.03
C HIS A 379 24.00 42.44 16.64
N GLY A 380 25.05 41.92 16.00
CA GLY A 380 25.18 40.53 15.57
C GLY A 380 25.44 40.39 14.07
N CYS A 381 25.01 41.36 13.25
CA CYS A 381 25.25 41.39 11.81
C CYS A 381 26.75 41.47 11.45
N ILE A 382 27.07 41.05 10.23
CA ILE A 382 28.40 41.18 9.65
C ILE A 382 28.44 42.47 8.83
N ASN A 383 29.07 43.51 9.39
CA ASN A 383 29.26 44.79 8.73
C ASN A 383 30.36 44.69 7.67
N LEU A 384 30.01 44.92 6.40
CA LEU A 384 30.93 44.87 5.28
C LEU A 384 31.25 46.25 4.72
N PRO A 385 32.45 46.46 4.14
CA PRO A 385 32.69 47.60 3.25
C PRO A 385 31.64 47.61 2.12
N THR A 386 31.10 48.78 1.77
CA THR A 386 30.01 48.90 0.79
C THR A 386 30.33 48.24 -0.55
N LYS A 387 31.58 48.30 -1.01
CA LYS A 387 32.04 47.61 -2.23
C LYS A 387 31.98 46.08 -2.10
N ALA A 388 32.39 45.55 -0.96
CA ALA A 388 32.36 44.11 -0.68
C ALA A 388 30.92 43.60 -0.56
N ALA A 389 30.06 44.33 0.17
CA ALA A 389 28.63 44.03 0.27
C ALA A 389 27.96 43.96 -1.11
N LYS A 390 28.27 44.92 -2.00
CA LYS A 390 27.79 44.90 -3.39
C LYS A 390 28.23 43.64 -4.13
N ILE A 391 29.53 43.32 -4.11
CA ILE A 391 30.07 42.13 -4.79
C ILE A 391 29.39 40.86 -4.28
N MET A 392 29.25 40.73 -2.95
CA MET A 392 28.56 39.60 -2.34
C MET A 392 27.11 39.52 -2.81
N PHE A 393 26.35 40.61 -2.72
CA PHE A 393 24.93 40.67 -3.09
C PHE A 393 24.67 40.26 -4.54
N GLU A 394 25.53 40.70 -5.45
CA GLU A 394 25.46 40.38 -6.88
C GLU A 394 25.74 38.90 -7.18
N ASN A 395 26.38 38.18 -6.25
CA ASN A 395 26.88 36.83 -6.51
C ASN A 395 26.31 35.72 -5.61
N ILE A 396 25.86 36.03 -4.40
CA ILE A 396 25.32 35.09 -3.40
C ILE A 396 23.86 34.78 -3.68
N GLU A 397 23.39 33.55 -3.52
CA GLU A 397 21.96 33.21 -3.72
C GLU A 397 21.34 32.68 -2.42
N PRO A 398 20.00 32.75 -2.26
CA PRO A 398 19.32 32.05 -1.17
C PRO A 398 19.70 30.56 -1.14
N GLY A 399 19.88 30.01 0.06
CA GLY A 399 20.35 28.64 0.28
C GLY A 399 21.87 28.44 0.22
N VAL A 400 22.66 29.45 -0.13
CA VAL A 400 24.13 29.37 0.00
C VAL A 400 24.51 29.21 1.48
N ALA A 401 25.38 28.26 1.77
CA ALA A 401 25.85 28.01 3.13
C ALA A 401 26.75 29.14 3.63
N VAL A 402 26.56 29.52 4.88
CA VAL A 402 27.37 30.48 5.63
C VAL A 402 27.94 29.76 6.84
N VAL A 403 29.24 29.52 6.82
CA VAL A 403 29.99 28.83 7.87
C VAL A 403 30.63 29.87 8.78
N VAL A 404 30.04 30.07 9.96
CA VAL A 404 30.53 31.03 10.97
C VAL A 404 31.27 30.28 12.06
N TYR A 405 32.53 30.65 12.30
CA TYR A 405 33.38 29.97 13.28
C TYR A 405 34.39 30.91 13.94
N GLU A 406 35.00 30.41 15.01
CA GLU A 406 36.18 30.98 15.66
C GLU A 406 37.37 30.06 15.42
N LEU A 407 38.54 30.64 15.15
CA LEU A 407 39.78 29.91 14.93
C LEU A 407 40.93 30.59 15.69
N PRO A 408 41.19 30.16 16.95
CA PRO A 408 42.25 30.72 17.76
C PRO A 408 43.61 30.70 17.03
N GLY A 409 44.34 31.80 17.10
CA GLY A 409 45.65 31.95 16.46
C GLY A 409 45.63 32.70 15.12
N THR A 410 44.45 33.14 14.64
CA THR A 410 44.31 33.98 13.44
C THR A 410 43.97 35.45 13.75
N ASN A 411 44.30 35.93 14.96
CA ASN A 411 44.05 37.32 15.39
C ASN A 411 44.92 38.35 14.65
#